data_AF-A0A7X7BHW3-F1
#
_entry.id   AF-A0A7X7BHW3-F1
#
_cell.length_a   1.000
_cell.length_b   1.000
_cell.length_c   1.000
_cell.angle_alpha   90.00
_cell.angle_beta   90.00
_cell.angle_gamma   90.00
#
_symmetry.space_group_name_H-M   'P 1'
#
loop_
_entity.id
_entity.type
_entity.pdbx_description
1 polymer ?
#
loop_
_entity_poly.entity_id
_entity_poly.type
_entity_poly.pdbx_seq_one_letter_code
_entity_poly.pdbx_strand_id
1 'polypeptide(L)'
;DIVRSKSINAKERMEFQKHFREDLEYFNRKYRDKITSKLTVTLGDEYQGLFNDALVAFELISYIQVKYPYQFRHGIAIGELYTDLNDISIGMDGPVWWKAREALDEIKNDKKNNVSIKIYGLKNKVLEDLINNSFVFINALMNNWKEPHKEVLKNIIETYGLINQFKQVEFAHKFNFDPSKVSRILKSTKFFAYGEFVRSLANLINEEVRCYD
;
A
#
# COMPACT_ATOMS: atom_id res chain seq x y z
N ASP A 1 3.83 -1.80 -9.44
CA ASP A 1 4.71 -2.77 -10.13
C ASP A 1 5.72 -3.32 -9.12
N ILE A 2 6.39 -4.42 -9.46
CA ILE A 2 7.48 -4.99 -8.67
C ILE A 2 8.79 -4.70 -9.39
N VAL A 3 9.73 -4.07 -8.70
CA VAL A 3 11.02 -3.68 -9.28
C VAL A 3 11.89 -4.91 -9.55
N ARG A 4 12.40 -5.04 -10.78
CA ARG A 4 13.34 -6.09 -11.21
C ARG A 4 12.83 -7.53 -11.00
N SER A 5 11.51 -7.74 -11.08
CA SER A 5 10.88 -9.07 -10.95
C SER A 5 11.49 -10.13 -11.90
N LYS A 6 11.96 -9.72 -13.08
CA LYS A 6 12.57 -10.58 -14.11
C LYS A 6 13.99 -11.07 -13.77
N SER A 7 14.63 -10.49 -12.75
CA SER A 7 15.97 -10.88 -12.27
C SER A 7 15.91 -11.93 -11.15
N ILE A 8 14.72 -12.23 -10.63
CA ILE A 8 14.49 -13.27 -9.64
C ILE A 8 14.52 -14.63 -10.36
N ASN A 9 15.11 -15.65 -9.75
CA ASN A 9 15.11 -16.97 -10.35
C ASN A 9 13.67 -17.52 -10.49
N ALA A 10 13.45 -18.40 -11.46
CA ALA A 10 12.09 -18.81 -11.83
C ALA A 10 11.31 -19.45 -10.67
N LYS A 11 11.98 -20.22 -9.80
CA LYS A 11 11.34 -20.91 -8.68
C LYS A 11 10.90 -19.93 -7.59
N GLU A 12 11.79 -19.06 -7.15
CA GLU A 12 11.49 -18.01 -6.16
C GLU A 12 10.38 -17.08 -6.66
N ARG A 13 10.41 -16.72 -7.95
CA ARG A 13 9.38 -15.88 -8.56
C ARG A 13 8.00 -16.56 -8.53
N MET A 14 7.94 -17.86 -8.81
CA MET A 14 6.68 -18.61 -8.75
C MET A 14 6.12 -18.70 -7.34
N GLU A 15 6.97 -19.00 -6.35
CA GLU A 15 6.58 -19.06 -4.93
C GLU A 15 6.09 -17.70 -4.43
N PHE A 16 6.83 -16.64 -4.74
CA PHE A 16 6.41 -15.26 -4.45
C PHE A 16 5.05 -14.94 -5.09
N GLN A 17 4.86 -15.21 -6.39
CA GLN A 17 3.60 -14.89 -7.07
C GLN A 17 2.41 -15.66 -6.48
N LYS A 18 2.63 -16.91 -6.04
CA LYS A 18 1.59 -17.70 -5.36
C LYS A 18 1.17 -17.01 -4.06
N HIS A 19 2.12 -16.72 -3.17
CA HIS A 19 1.83 -16.06 -1.90
C HIS A 19 1.26 -14.65 -2.06
N PHE A 20 1.73 -13.92 -3.06
CA PHE A 20 1.22 -12.58 -3.36
C PHE A 20 -0.25 -12.63 -3.79
N ARG A 21 -0.64 -13.60 -4.62
CA ARG A 21 -2.06 -13.80 -4.97
C ARG A 21 -2.91 -14.18 -3.76
N GLU A 22 -2.43 -15.08 -2.91
CA GLU A 22 -3.11 -15.47 -1.67
C GLU A 22 -3.37 -14.27 -0.75
N ASP A 23 -2.40 -13.34 -0.67
CA ASP A 23 -2.55 -12.10 0.09
C ASP A 23 -3.55 -11.14 -0.51
N LEU A 24 -3.52 -10.93 -1.83
CA LEU A 24 -4.50 -10.08 -2.50
C LEU A 24 -5.92 -10.62 -2.32
N GLU A 25 -6.09 -11.94 -2.39
CA GLU A 25 -7.37 -12.59 -2.09
C GLU A 25 -7.79 -12.41 -0.62
N TYR A 26 -6.85 -12.51 0.31
CA TYR A 26 -7.11 -12.22 1.72
C TYR A 26 -7.60 -10.77 1.91
N PHE A 27 -6.94 -9.79 1.30
CA PHE A 27 -7.36 -8.39 1.35
C PHE A 27 -8.73 -8.17 0.68
N ASN A 28 -8.98 -8.79 -0.47
CA ASN A 28 -10.28 -8.76 -1.14
C ASN A 28 -11.41 -9.28 -0.24
N ARG A 29 -11.15 -10.32 0.58
CA ARG A 29 -12.12 -10.83 1.54
C ARG A 29 -12.26 -9.94 2.78
N LYS A 30 -11.14 -9.51 3.37
CA LYS A 30 -11.10 -8.69 4.60
C LYS A 30 -11.75 -7.33 4.38
N TYR A 31 -11.56 -6.74 3.20
CA TYR A 31 -11.99 -5.39 2.85
C TYR A 31 -13.03 -5.37 1.72
N ARG A 32 -13.91 -6.38 1.66
CA ARG A 32 -14.90 -6.54 0.59
C ARG A 32 -15.73 -5.27 0.36
N ASP A 33 -16.17 -4.61 1.42
CA ASP A 33 -17.03 -3.42 1.31
C ASP A 33 -16.23 -2.15 0.94
N LYS A 34 -14.90 -2.24 0.98
CA LYS A 34 -13.96 -1.14 0.74
C LYS A 34 -13.20 -1.24 -0.59
N ILE A 35 -13.32 -2.38 -1.26
CA ILE A 35 -12.70 -2.68 -2.56
C ILE A 35 -13.83 -2.79 -3.59
N THR A 36 -13.96 -1.76 -4.42
CA THR A 36 -14.98 -1.65 -5.47
C THR A 36 -14.73 -2.64 -6.61
N SER A 37 -13.46 -2.90 -6.93
CA SER A 37 -13.05 -3.93 -7.89
C SER A 37 -11.83 -4.66 -7.37
N LYS A 38 -11.91 -5.99 -7.38
CA LYS A 38 -10.97 -6.88 -6.68
C LYS A 38 -9.54 -6.68 -7.16
N LEU A 39 -8.64 -6.69 -6.18
CA LEU A 39 -7.21 -6.75 -6.37
C LEU A 39 -6.84 -8.00 -7.17
N THR A 40 -6.05 -7.82 -8.22
CA THR A 40 -5.60 -8.91 -9.09
C THR A 40 -4.21 -8.64 -9.65
N VAL A 41 -3.47 -9.71 -9.93
CA VAL A 41 -2.19 -9.65 -10.64
C VAL A 41 -2.46 -9.61 -12.14
N THR A 42 -1.79 -8.71 -12.86
CA THR A 42 -1.95 -8.54 -14.31
C THR A 42 -0.74 -9.07 -15.06
N LEU A 43 0.20 -8.21 -15.47
CA LEU A 43 1.38 -8.53 -16.31
C LEU A 43 2.47 -9.36 -15.57
N GLY A 44 2.06 -10.18 -14.61
CA GLY A 44 2.90 -11.08 -13.82
C GLY A 44 3.63 -10.41 -12.66
N ASP A 45 4.08 -9.17 -12.83
CA ASP A 45 4.74 -8.36 -11.79
C ASP A 45 4.03 -7.03 -11.51
N GLU A 46 2.84 -6.88 -12.06
CA GLU A 46 1.93 -5.78 -11.79
C GLU A 46 0.68 -6.30 -11.10
N TYR A 47 0.08 -5.42 -10.29
CA TYR A 47 -1.20 -5.66 -9.67
C TYR A 47 -1.99 -4.37 -9.66
N GLN A 48 -3.31 -4.51 -9.62
CA GLN A 48 -4.22 -3.37 -9.61
C GLN A 48 -5.51 -3.73 -8.88
N GLY A 49 -6.17 -2.70 -8.36
CA GLY A 49 -7.42 -2.78 -7.59
C GLY A 49 -8.11 -1.43 -7.60
N LEU A 50 -9.43 -1.41 -7.38
CA LEU A 50 -10.17 -0.16 -7.19
C LEU A 50 -10.72 -0.13 -5.76
N PHE A 51 -10.53 0.99 -5.09
CA PHE A 51 -10.92 1.18 -3.69
C PHE A 51 -11.92 2.33 -3.58
N ASN A 52 -12.84 2.23 -2.62
CA ASN A 52 -13.70 3.35 -2.21
C ASN A 52 -13.23 3.97 -0.87
N ASP A 53 -12.06 3.54 -0.37
CA ASP A 53 -11.48 3.99 0.89
C ASP A 53 -9.95 4.00 0.79
N ALA A 54 -9.37 5.21 0.81
CA ALA A 54 -7.92 5.40 0.68
C ALA A 54 -7.13 4.77 1.84
N LEU A 55 -7.72 4.62 3.03
CA LEU A 55 -7.02 4.02 4.17
C LEU A 55 -6.74 2.54 3.93
N VAL A 56 -7.69 1.83 3.29
CA VAL A 56 -7.53 0.42 2.93
C VAL A 56 -6.44 0.26 1.86
N ALA A 57 -6.40 1.17 0.88
CA ALA A 57 -5.34 1.17 -0.13
C ALA A 57 -3.95 1.36 0.51
N PHE A 58 -3.82 2.30 1.45
CA PHE A 58 -2.55 2.51 2.15
C PHE A 58 -2.18 1.35 3.08
N GLU A 59 -3.15 0.73 3.75
CA GLU A 59 -2.88 -0.47 4.56
C GLU A 59 -2.32 -1.62 3.73
N LEU A 60 -2.88 -1.87 2.53
CA LEU A 60 -2.33 -2.85 1.61
C LEU A 60 -0.90 -2.48 1.21
N ILE A 61 -0.64 -1.22 0.86
CA ILE A 61 0.70 -0.77 0.47
C ILE A 61 1.70 -0.97 1.62
N SER A 62 1.35 -0.57 2.84
CA SER A 62 2.18 -0.78 4.03
C SER A 62 2.44 -2.27 4.27
N TYR A 63 1.40 -3.10 4.18
CA TYR A 63 1.50 -4.55 4.33
C TYR A 63 2.50 -5.16 3.33
N ILE A 64 2.35 -4.84 2.04
CA ILE A 64 3.21 -5.34 0.98
C ILE A 64 4.66 -4.92 1.22
N GLN A 65 4.90 -3.64 1.56
CA GLN A 65 6.24 -3.11 1.78
C GLN A 65 6.96 -3.71 3.00
N VAL A 66 6.22 -4.11 4.05
CA VAL A 66 6.84 -4.81 5.19
C VAL A 66 6.95 -6.31 4.97
N LYS A 67 6.03 -6.94 4.23
CA LYS A 67 6.01 -8.39 4.07
C LYS A 67 7.04 -8.89 3.08
N TYR A 68 7.24 -8.17 1.99
CA TYR A 68 8.05 -8.65 0.88
C TYR A 68 9.42 -7.97 0.85
N PRO A 69 10.48 -8.72 0.52
CA PRO A 69 11.84 -8.17 0.44
C PRO A 69 12.08 -7.38 -0.87
N TYR A 70 11.09 -7.33 -1.76
CA TYR A 70 11.17 -6.65 -3.05
C TYR A 70 10.72 -5.20 -2.94
N GLN A 71 11.28 -4.34 -3.78
CA GLN A 71 10.79 -2.98 -3.93
C GLN A 71 9.53 -2.98 -4.81
N PHE A 72 8.48 -2.30 -4.37
CA PHE A 72 7.23 -2.11 -5.12
C PHE A 72 7.08 -0.63 -5.43
N ARG A 73 6.50 -0.29 -6.59
CA ARG A 73 6.00 1.07 -6.85
C ARG A 73 4.49 1.07 -7.00
N HIS A 74 3.87 2.12 -6.51
CA HIS A 74 2.42 2.28 -6.43
C HIS A 74 2.04 3.62 -7.06
N GLY A 75 1.39 3.57 -8.21
CA GLY A 75 0.69 4.73 -8.76
C GLY A 75 -0.76 4.64 -8.31
N ILE A 76 -1.21 5.67 -7.61
CA ILE A 76 -2.58 5.82 -7.14
C ILE A 76 -3.21 6.91 -7.98
N ALA A 77 -4.50 6.79 -8.27
CA ALA A 77 -5.20 7.88 -8.92
C ALA A 77 -6.66 8.01 -8.51
N ILE A 78 -7.15 9.24 -8.64
CA ILE A 78 -8.55 9.61 -8.56
C ILE A 78 -9.00 10.02 -9.96
N GLY A 79 -10.12 9.48 -10.41
CA GLY A 79 -10.67 9.83 -11.70
C GLY A 79 -11.91 9.02 -12.03
N GLU A 80 -12.51 9.39 -13.15
CA GLU A 80 -13.69 8.71 -13.67
C GLU A 80 -13.30 7.37 -14.32
N LEU A 81 -14.28 6.47 -14.36
CA LEU A 81 -14.29 5.30 -15.24
C LEU A 81 -15.16 5.63 -16.43
N TYR A 82 -14.68 5.29 -17.64
CA TYR A 82 -15.45 5.42 -18.87
C TYR A 82 -16.13 4.11 -19.29
N THR A 83 -15.78 3.02 -18.63
CA THR A 83 -16.39 1.70 -18.79
C THR A 83 -17.21 1.34 -17.57
N ASP A 84 -18.14 0.39 -17.74
CA ASP A 84 -18.84 -0.20 -16.60
C ASP A 84 -17.87 -0.81 -15.59
N LEU A 85 -18.30 -0.82 -14.32
CA LEU A 85 -17.55 -1.44 -13.24
C LEU A 85 -17.47 -2.95 -13.46
N ASN A 86 -16.28 -3.51 -13.28
CA ASN A 86 -16.03 -4.94 -13.28
C ASN A 86 -15.67 -5.41 -11.86
N ASP A 87 -16.11 -6.60 -11.48
CA ASP A 87 -15.76 -7.23 -10.20
C ASP A 87 -14.26 -7.48 -10.04
N ILE A 88 -13.57 -7.71 -11.16
CA ILE A 88 -12.12 -7.92 -11.22
C ILE A 88 -11.52 -6.71 -11.92
N SER A 89 -10.41 -6.18 -11.39
CA SER A 89 -9.75 -5.01 -11.96
C SER A 89 -9.03 -5.35 -13.26
N ILE A 90 -9.74 -5.70 -14.33
CA ILE A 90 -9.23 -5.98 -15.68
C ILE A 90 -10.28 -5.50 -16.69
N GLY A 91 -9.83 -4.93 -17.80
CA GLY A 91 -10.72 -4.54 -18.90
C GLY A 91 -11.54 -3.27 -18.65
N MET A 92 -11.22 -2.51 -17.60
CA MET A 92 -11.78 -1.19 -17.36
C MET A 92 -10.86 -0.09 -17.92
N ASP A 93 -11.46 1.02 -18.32
CA ASP A 93 -10.74 2.17 -18.87
C ASP A 93 -11.24 3.51 -18.31
N GLY A 94 -10.39 4.52 -18.35
CA GLY A 94 -10.70 5.88 -17.94
C GLY A 94 -9.56 6.60 -17.23
N PRO A 95 -9.73 7.90 -16.92
CA PRO A 95 -8.73 8.73 -16.26
C PRO A 95 -8.13 8.15 -14.98
N VAL A 96 -8.89 7.36 -14.21
CA VAL A 96 -8.38 6.68 -13.01
C VAL A 96 -7.23 5.72 -13.35
N TRP A 97 -7.30 4.99 -14.47
CA TRP A 97 -6.25 4.05 -14.87
C TRP A 97 -5.09 4.76 -15.55
N TRP A 98 -5.36 5.76 -16.39
CA TRP A 98 -4.33 6.51 -17.12
C TRP A 98 -3.40 7.25 -16.16
N LYS A 99 -3.98 7.98 -15.19
CA LYS A 99 -3.22 8.74 -14.20
C LYS A 99 -2.45 7.84 -13.24
N ALA A 100 -2.99 6.67 -12.88
CA ALA A 100 -2.26 5.70 -12.05
C ALA A 100 -1.01 5.18 -12.78
N ARG A 101 -1.12 4.96 -14.10
CA ARG A 101 0.03 4.58 -14.95
C ARG A 101 1.03 5.72 -15.10
N GLU A 102 0.56 6.94 -15.31
CA GLU A 102 1.42 8.14 -15.34
C GLU A 102 2.22 8.28 -14.04
N ALA A 103 1.57 8.12 -12.88
CA ALA A 103 2.23 8.13 -11.57
C ALA A 103 3.30 7.03 -11.47
N LEU A 104 3.02 5.81 -11.95
CA LEU A 104 4.02 4.73 -11.99
C LEU A 104 5.21 5.07 -12.88
N ASP A 105 4.97 5.62 -14.07
CA ASP A 105 6.02 5.94 -15.02
C ASP A 105 6.91 7.08 -14.50
N GLU A 106 6.35 8.04 -13.78
CA GLU A 106 7.16 9.06 -13.12
C GLU A 106 8.02 8.47 -12.00
N ILE A 107 7.50 7.56 -11.18
CA ILE A 107 8.30 6.87 -10.16
C ILE A 107 9.48 6.10 -10.81
N LYS A 108 9.26 5.48 -11.98
CA LYS A 108 10.34 4.79 -12.71
C LYS A 108 11.44 5.75 -13.19
N ASN A 109 11.06 6.98 -13.53
CA ASN A 109 11.96 8.01 -14.06
C ASN A 109 12.64 8.86 -12.97
N ASP A 110 12.05 8.96 -11.78
CA ASP A 110 12.63 9.68 -10.64
C ASP A 110 13.75 8.87 -9.96
N LYS A 111 14.98 9.11 -10.42
CA LYS A 111 16.20 8.52 -9.84
C LYS A 111 16.70 9.25 -8.60
N LYS A 112 16.14 10.41 -8.23
CA LYS A 112 16.69 11.28 -7.19
C LYS A 112 16.04 11.06 -5.83
N ASN A 113 14.71 10.94 -5.78
CA ASN A 113 13.98 10.96 -4.52
C ASN A 113 13.61 9.56 -3.99
N ASN A 114 14.00 8.49 -4.69
CA ASN A 114 13.68 7.09 -4.36
C ASN A 114 12.21 6.92 -3.93
N VAL A 115 11.31 7.57 -4.67
CA VAL A 115 9.86 7.52 -4.42
C VAL A 115 9.36 6.12 -4.75
N SER A 116 8.36 5.64 -4.02
CA SER A 116 7.68 4.37 -4.32
C SER A 116 6.17 4.49 -4.40
N ILE A 117 5.63 5.68 -4.09
CA ILE A 117 4.20 5.97 -4.11
C ILE A 117 4.00 7.36 -4.70
N LYS A 118 3.11 7.49 -5.67
CA LYS A 118 2.61 8.77 -6.19
C LYS A 118 1.10 8.70 -6.37
N ILE A 119 0.45 9.85 -6.23
CA ILE A 119 -0.98 10.00 -6.46
C ILE A 119 -1.26 11.13 -7.44
N TYR A 120 -2.20 10.89 -8.36
CA TYR A 120 -2.69 11.90 -9.30
C TYR A 120 -4.21 11.93 -9.43
N GLY A 121 -4.73 13.08 -9.86
CA GLY A 121 -6.13 13.27 -10.18
C GLY A 121 -6.98 13.93 -9.10
N LEU A 122 -6.34 14.41 -8.03
CA LEU A 122 -6.94 15.36 -7.10
C LEU A 122 -7.19 16.70 -7.82
N LYS A 123 -8.35 17.31 -7.57
CA LYS A 123 -8.77 18.63 -8.08
C LYS A 123 -7.90 19.72 -7.43
N ASN A 124 -7.64 19.60 -6.13
CA ASN A 124 -6.77 20.50 -5.39
C ASN A 124 -5.30 20.10 -5.61
N LYS A 125 -4.64 20.78 -6.55
CA LYS A 125 -3.24 20.51 -6.88
C LYS A 125 -2.24 20.82 -5.77
N VAL A 126 -2.56 21.77 -4.89
CA VAL A 126 -1.72 22.04 -3.71
C VAL A 126 -1.79 20.87 -2.73
N LEU A 127 -2.98 20.28 -2.55
CA LEU A 127 -3.15 19.08 -1.72
C LEU A 127 -2.48 17.85 -2.36
N GLU A 128 -2.60 17.69 -3.68
CA GLU A 128 -1.90 16.65 -4.44
C GLU A 128 -0.37 16.70 -4.23
N ASP A 129 0.22 17.88 -4.37
CA ASP A 129 1.65 18.10 -4.14
C ASP A 129 2.04 17.82 -2.68
N LEU A 130 1.23 18.27 -1.72
CA LEU A 130 1.47 18.02 -0.30
C LEU A 130 1.45 16.51 0.01
N ILE A 131 0.49 15.76 -0.53
CA ILE A 131 0.38 14.31 -0.34
C ILE A 131 1.57 13.60 -1.01
N ASN A 132 1.92 13.98 -2.24
CA ASN A 132 3.08 13.40 -2.94
C ASN A 132 4.39 13.67 -2.19
N ASN A 133 4.59 14.88 -1.67
CA ASN A 133 5.75 15.19 -0.82
C ASN A 133 5.72 14.40 0.50
N SER A 134 4.53 14.18 1.06
CA SER A 134 4.36 13.33 2.26
C SER A 134 4.77 11.88 2.00
N PHE A 135 4.52 11.34 0.80
CA PHE A 135 4.99 10.00 0.43
C PHE A 135 6.51 9.89 0.37
N VAL A 136 7.24 10.96 0.03
CA VAL A 136 8.70 10.98 0.09
C VAL A 136 9.18 10.74 1.53
N PHE A 137 8.56 11.40 2.51
CA PHE A 137 8.88 11.22 3.93
C PHE A 137 8.47 9.84 4.46
N ILE A 138 7.31 9.32 4.03
CA ILE A 138 6.89 7.95 4.35
C ILE A 138 7.92 6.94 3.84
N ASN A 139 8.35 7.08 2.59
CA ASN A 139 9.37 6.20 2.02
C ASN A 139 10.69 6.27 2.80
N ALA A 140 11.14 7.47 3.17
CA ALA A 140 12.34 7.65 3.97
C ALA A 140 12.21 6.98 5.35
N LEU A 141 11.04 7.06 6.00
CA LEU A 141 10.78 6.39 7.28
C LEU A 141 10.82 4.86 7.12
N MET A 142 10.12 4.33 6.11
CA MET A 142 10.01 2.89 5.89
C MET A 142 11.33 2.25 5.44
N ASN A 143 12.18 2.98 4.72
CA ASN A 143 13.53 2.52 4.37
C ASN A 143 14.43 2.27 5.59
N ASN A 144 14.12 2.88 6.76
CA ASN A 144 14.83 2.60 8.01
C ASN A 144 14.32 1.32 8.72
N TRP A 145 13.26 0.68 8.24
CA TRP A 145 12.70 -0.51 8.85
C TRP A 145 13.46 -1.75 8.41
N LYS A 146 14.30 -2.27 9.30
CA LYS A 146 15.11 -3.46 9.09
C LYS A 146 14.26 -4.74 9.16
N GLU A 147 14.79 -5.86 8.69
CA GLU A 147 14.08 -7.15 8.71
C GLU A 147 13.48 -7.54 10.08
N PRO A 148 14.17 -7.36 11.23
CA PRO A 148 13.55 -7.62 12.53
C PRO A 148 12.35 -6.72 12.86
N HIS A 149 12.33 -5.50 12.30
CA HIS A 149 11.18 -4.61 12.44
C HIS A 149 10.03 -5.11 11.58
N LYS A 150 10.31 -5.42 10.30
CA LYS A 150 9.32 -5.88 9.32
C LYS A 150 8.57 -7.13 9.78
N GLU A 151 9.28 -8.09 10.38
CA GLU A 151 8.69 -9.31 10.94
C GLU A 151 7.58 -8.99 11.97
N VAL A 152 7.85 -8.06 12.89
CA VAL A 152 6.88 -7.64 13.91
C VAL A 152 5.76 -6.81 13.28
N LEU A 153 6.11 -5.83 12.45
CA LEU A 153 5.13 -4.91 11.84
C LEU A 153 4.16 -5.61 10.90
N LYS A 154 4.63 -6.61 10.12
CA LYS A 154 3.77 -7.43 9.26
C LYS A 154 2.65 -8.09 10.08
N ASN A 155 2.99 -8.77 11.18
CA ASN A 155 2.00 -9.45 12.03
C ASN A 155 1.00 -8.48 12.66
N ILE A 156 1.44 -7.26 13.00
CA ILE A 156 0.56 -6.20 13.50
C ILE A 156 -0.42 -5.75 12.43
N ILE A 157 0.08 -5.36 11.25
CA ILE A 157 -0.76 -4.85 10.15
C ILE A 157 -1.74 -5.94 9.69
N GLU A 158 -1.30 -7.19 9.57
CA GLU A 158 -2.17 -8.29 9.17
C GLU A 158 -3.33 -8.50 10.16
N THR A 159 -3.02 -8.49 11.46
CA THR A 159 -3.98 -8.82 12.52
C THR A 159 -4.90 -7.66 12.88
N TYR A 160 -4.34 -6.46 13.05
CA TYR A 160 -5.04 -5.31 13.59
C TYR A 160 -5.21 -4.20 12.55
N GLY A 161 -4.48 -4.23 11.44
CA GLY A 161 -4.41 -3.11 10.52
C GLY A 161 -3.48 -2.00 11.00
N LEU A 162 -3.46 -0.87 10.30
CA LEU A 162 -2.52 0.22 10.57
C LEU A 162 -2.85 1.05 11.81
N ILE A 163 -4.15 1.25 12.08
CA ILE A 163 -4.62 2.29 13.02
C ILE A 163 -5.33 1.74 14.25
N ASN A 164 -5.68 0.46 14.25
CA ASN A 164 -6.43 -0.10 15.37
C ASN A 164 -5.53 -0.31 16.57
N GLN A 165 -6.09 -0.04 17.74
CA GLN A 165 -5.40 -0.27 19.00
C GLN A 165 -5.33 -1.77 19.32
N PHE A 166 -4.22 -2.17 19.92
CA PHE A 166 -4.02 -3.53 20.42
C PHE A 166 -3.14 -3.47 21.67
N LYS A 167 -3.26 -4.49 22.51
CA LYS A 167 -2.42 -4.62 23.70
C LYS A 167 -1.10 -5.27 23.31
N GLN A 168 0.01 -4.53 23.47
CA GLN A 168 1.33 -4.96 23.01
C GLN A 168 1.81 -6.27 23.65
N VAL A 169 1.53 -6.48 24.95
CA VAL A 169 1.91 -7.70 25.68
C VAL A 169 1.12 -8.92 25.17
N GLU A 170 -0.19 -8.78 24.95
CA GLU A 170 -1.02 -9.86 24.41
C GLU A 170 -0.61 -10.22 22.98
N PHE A 171 -0.32 -9.21 22.14
CA PHE A 171 0.24 -9.43 20.81
C PHE A 171 1.59 -10.16 20.88
N ALA A 172 2.50 -9.72 21.75
CA ALA A 172 3.82 -10.32 21.89
C ALA A 172 3.72 -11.81 22.23
N HIS A 173 2.89 -12.18 23.22
CA HIS A 173 2.68 -13.58 23.58
C HIS A 173 2.02 -14.38 22.45
N LYS A 174 1.00 -13.82 21.77
CA LYS A 174 0.31 -14.49 20.66
C LYS A 174 1.25 -14.88 19.52
N PHE A 175 2.25 -14.05 19.23
CA PHE A 175 3.20 -14.25 18.14
C PHE A 175 4.58 -14.72 18.61
N ASN A 176 4.71 -15.13 19.88
CA ASN A 176 5.95 -15.60 20.48
C ASN A 176 7.13 -14.60 20.35
N PHE A 177 6.82 -13.31 20.47
CA PHE A 177 7.82 -12.24 20.59
C PHE A 177 8.04 -11.85 22.04
N ASP A 178 9.23 -11.36 22.34
CA ASP A 178 9.51 -10.68 23.60
C ASP A 178 8.76 -9.32 23.67
N PRO A 179 7.97 -9.03 24.72
CA PRO A 179 7.22 -7.78 24.85
C PRO A 179 8.09 -6.52 24.79
N SER A 180 9.33 -6.58 25.31
CA SER A 180 10.27 -5.46 25.27
C SER A 180 10.82 -5.25 23.85
N LYS A 181 11.03 -6.33 23.06
CA LYS A 181 11.36 -6.27 21.63
C LYS A 181 10.24 -5.56 20.86
N VAL A 182 8.98 -5.96 21.05
CA VAL A 182 7.82 -5.31 20.41
C VAL A 182 7.77 -3.82 20.73
N SER A 183 7.83 -3.47 22.02
CA SER A 183 7.79 -2.06 22.47
C SER A 183 8.92 -1.23 21.86
N ARG A 184 10.15 -1.75 21.85
CA ARG A 184 11.32 -1.09 21.27
C ARG A 184 11.17 -0.88 19.77
N ILE A 185 10.66 -1.88 19.04
CA ILE A 185 10.43 -1.78 17.59
C ILE A 185 9.37 -0.72 17.30
N LEU A 186 8.23 -0.74 17.98
CA LEU A 186 7.16 0.26 17.77
C LEU A 186 7.67 1.68 17.99
N LYS A 187 8.52 1.89 19.00
CA LYS A 187 9.15 3.18 19.28
C LYS A 187 10.18 3.57 18.20
N SER A 188 11.06 2.65 17.80
CA SER A 188 12.12 2.95 16.82
C SER A 188 11.59 3.18 15.41
N THR A 189 10.53 2.48 15.02
CA THR A 189 9.87 2.64 13.72
C THR A 189 8.88 3.80 13.70
N LYS A 190 8.54 4.36 14.88
CA LYS A 190 7.48 5.35 15.07
C LYS A 190 6.14 4.86 14.52
N PHE A 191 5.85 3.56 14.67
CA PHE A 191 4.72 2.90 13.99
C PHE A 191 3.37 3.58 14.21
N PHE A 192 3.06 4.00 15.44
CA PHE A 192 1.79 4.68 15.72
C PHE A 192 1.71 6.06 15.06
N ALA A 193 2.81 6.84 15.06
CA ALA A 193 2.84 8.12 14.38
C ALA A 193 2.73 7.95 12.85
N TYR A 194 3.33 6.89 12.30
CA TYR A 194 3.17 6.51 10.91
C TYR A 194 1.71 6.19 10.57
N GLY A 195 1.04 5.34 11.36
CA GLY A 195 -0.37 4.99 11.14
C GLY A 195 -1.29 6.22 11.19
N GLU A 196 -1.09 7.10 12.16
CA GLU A 196 -1.83 8.36 12.28
C GLU A 196 -1.60 9.33 11.11
N PHE A 197 -0.36 9.41 10.63
CA PHE A 197 -0.03 10.22 9.46
C PHE A 197 -0.70 9.67 8.21
N VAL A 198 -0.61 8.36 7.96
CA VAL A 198 -1.29 7.68 6.84
C VAL A 198 -2.80 7.86 6.92
N ARG A 199 -3.40 7.74 8.12
CA ARG A 199 -4.83 8.01 8.34
C ARG A 199 -5.23 9.43 7.94
N SER A 200 -4.40 10.40 8.29
CA SER A 200 -4.66 11.81 7.97
C SER A 200 -4.63 12.07 6.47
N LEU A 201 -3.65 11.50 5.75
CA LEU A 201 -3.58 11.56 4.29
C LEU A 201 -4.79 10.86 3.65
N ALA A 202 -5.18 9.69 4.15
CA ALA A 202 -6.34 8.96 3.66
C ALA A 202 -7.64 9.77 3.82
N ASN A 203 -7.82 10.43 4.97
CA ASN A 203 -8.98 11.28 5.21
C ASN A 203 -9.03 12.45 4.24
N LEU A 204 -7.90 13.13 4.01
CA LEU A 204 -7.81 14.23 3.04
C LEU A 204 -8.22 13.77 1.63
N ILE A 205 -7.73 12.60 1.19
CA ILE A 205 -8.10 12.02 -0.11
C ILE A 205 -9.58 11.66 -0.14
N ASN A 206 -10.09 10.97 0.88
CA ASN A 206 -11.49 10.55 0.94
C ASN A 206 -12.45 11.76 0.97
N GLU A 207 -12.11 12.82 1.69
CA GLU A 207 -12.86 14.08 1.71
C GLU A 207 -12.84 14.75 0.33
N GLU A 208 -11.67 14.81 -0.31
CA GLU A 208 -11.57 15.40 -1.64
C GLU A 208 -12.39 14.61 -2.66
N VAL A 209 -12.34 13.27 -2.64
CA VAL A 209 -13.12 12.38 -3.51
C VAL A 209 -14.63 12.56 -3.30
N ARG A 210 -15.10 12.70 -2.05
CA ARG A 210 -16.53 12.96 -1.79
C ARG A 210 -17.02 14.29 -2.35
N CYS A 211 -16.14 15.26 -2.56
CA CYS A 211 -16.49 16.52 -3.25
C CYS A 211 -16.61 16.35 -4.79
N TYR A 212 -16.49 15.12 -5.32
CA TYR A 212 -16.76 14.81 -6.73
C TYR A 212 -18.18 14.30 -6.95
N ASP A 213 -18.82 13.76 -5.90
CA ASP A 213 -20.22 13.31 -5.89
C ASP A 213 -21.17 14.49 -5.58
#